data_AF-A0A1X9NB14-F1
#
_entry.id   AF-A0A1X9NB14-F1
#
_cell.length_a   1.000
_cell.length_b   1.000
_cell.length_c   1.000
_cell.angle_alpha   90.00
_cell.angle_beta   90.00
_cell.angle_gamma   90.00
#
_symmetry.space_group_name_H-M   'P 1'
#
loop_
_entity.id
_entity.type
_entity.pdbx_description
1 polymer ?
#
loop_
_entity_poly.entity_id
_entity_poly.type
_entity_poly.pdbx_seq_one_letter_code
_entity_poly.pdbx_strand_id
1 'polypeptide(L)'
;MMHAIQRLKILKVIVSIVWLLILVSVIEPLLVPFPQAFQWLGVFLVVSHMIEILLFHKRMRGPGDYLLTMLFGALQLKTIRISGRG
;
A
#
# COMPACT_ATOMS: atom_id res chain seq x y z
N MET A 1 -12.74 3.59 18.71
CA MET A 1 -12.26 2.45 17.88
C MET A 1 -12.83 2.46 16.44
N MET A 2 -14.13 2.69 16.23
CA MET A 2 -14.75 2.69 14.89
C MET A 2 -14.10 3.63 13.86
N HIS A 3 -13.81 4.89 14.21
CA HIS A 3 -13.21 5.85 13.27
C HIS A 3 -11.82 5.46 12.74
N ALA A 4 -11.03 4.73 13.54
CA ALA A 4 -9.69 4.29 13.14
C ALA A 4 -9.77 3.19 12.06
N ILE A 5 -10.68 2.23 12.23
CA ILE A 5 -10.91 1.15 11.26
C ILE A 5 -11.45 1.72 9.95
N GLN A 6 -12.34 2.71 10.03
CA GLN A 6 -12.92 3.37 8.86
C GLN A 6 -11.87 4.15 8.06
N ARG A 7 -10.98 4.89 8.74
CA ARG A 7 -9.82 5.54 8.10
C ARG A 7 -8.89 4.54 7.42
N LEU A 8 -8.62 3.40 8.05
CA LEU A 8 -7.80 2.34 7.45
C LEU A 8 -8.44 1.80 6.16
N LYS A 9 -9.76 1.56 6.15
CA LYS A 9 -10.48 1.13 4.93
C LYS A 9 -10.38 2.16 3.81
N ILE A 10 -10.59 3.44 4.12
CA ILE A 10 -10.51 4.54 3.14
C ILE A 10 -9.10 4.63 2.55
N LEU A 11 -8.07 4.58 3.39
CA LEU A 11 -6.67 4.63 2.92
C LEU A 11 -6.32 3.42 2.04
N LYS A 12 -6.80 2.22 2.37
CA LYS A 12 -6.63 1.04 1.52
C LYS A 12 -7.25 1.22 0.14
N VAL A 13 -8.47 1.75 0.08
CA VAL A 13 -9.16 2.02 -1.20
C VAL A 13 -8.38 3.05 -2.03
N ILE A 14 -7.92 4.14 -1.41
CA ILE A 14 -7.13 5.18 -2.09
C ILE A 14 -5.83 4.57 -2.66
N VAL A 15 -5.09 3.82 -1.87
CA VAL A 15 -3.84 3.17 -2.33
C VAL A 15 -4.09 2.21 -3.48
N SER A 16 -5.19 1.45 -3.44
CA SER A 16 -5.56 0.55 -4.55
C SER A 16 -5.90 1.31 -5.84
N ILE A 17 -6.57 2.47 -5.74
CA ILE A 17 -6.86 3.32 -6.90
C ILE A 17 -5.56 3.90 -7.48
N VAL A 18 -4.65 4.35 -6.61
CA VAL A 18 -3.33 4.86 -7.02
C VAL A 18 -2.54 3.78 -7.77
N TRP A 19 -2.55 2.54 -7.29
CA TRP A 19 -1.95 1.40 -8.00
C TRP A 19 -2.53 1.17 -9.38
N LEU A 20 -3.86 1.23 -9.53
CA LEU A 20 -4.50 1.12 -10.84
C LEU A 20 -4.08 2.25 -11.78
N LEU A 21 -4.01 3.49 -11.29
CA LEU A 21 -3.56 4.63 -12.10
C LEU A 21 -2.10 4.49 -12.55
N ILE A 22 -1.22 4.01 -11.66
CA ILE A 22 0.18 3.69 -12.01
C ILE A 22 0.23 2.60 -13.08
N LEU A 23 -0.56 1.53 -12.93
CA LEU A 23 -0.58 0.42 -13.88
C LEU A 23 -1.01 0.88 -15.28
N VAL A 24 -2.08 1.68 -15.35
CA VAL A 24 -2.55 2.26 -16.62
C VAL A 24 -1.50 3.21 -17.21
N SER A 25 -0.83 4.02 -16.38
CA SER A 25 0.28 4.90 -16.80
C SER A 25 1.49 4.15 -17.36
N VAL A 26 1.75 2.91 -16.90
CA VAL A 26 2.86 2.08 -17.38
C VAL A 26 2.51 1.35 -18.67
N ILE A 27 1.30 0.79 -18.78
CA ILE A 27 0.88 -0.03 -19.94
C ILE A 27 0.47 0.87 -21.11
N GLU A 28 -0.36 1.88 -20.84
CA GLU A 28 -0.92 2.80 -21.83
C GLU A 28 -0.67 4.26 -21.41
N PRO A 29 0.59 4.73 -21.49
CA PRO A 29 0.98 6.06 -21.03
C PRO A 29 0.26 7.19 -21.76
N LEU A 30 -0.28 6.95 -22.96
CA LEU A 30 -1.07 7.93 -23.73
C LEU A 30 -2.44 8.23 -23.12
N LEU A 31 -3.02 7.33 -22.31
CA LEU A 31 -4.33 7.53 -21.70
C LEU A 31 -4.28 8.39 -20.43
N VAL A 32 -3.09 8.57 -19.85
CA VAL A 32 -2.92 9.26 -18.57
C VAL A 32 -2.15 10.56 -18.78
N PRO A 33 -2.69 11.72 -18.37
CA PRO A 33 -1.94 12.95 -18.42
C PRO A 33 -0.74 12.87 -17.46
N PHE A 34 0.44 13.28 -17.92
CA PHE A 34 1.70 13.22 -17.15
C PHE A 34 2.07 11.79 -16.69
N PRO A 35 2.18 10.80 -17.60
CA PRO A 35 2.39 9.40 -17.25
C PRO A 35 3.68 9.19 -16.45
N GLN A 36 4.70 9.99 -16.75
CA GLN A 36 6.00 9.94 -16.08
C GLN A 36 5.91 10.30 -14.59
N ALA A 37 5.03 11.23 -14.20
CA ALA A 37 4.80 11.57 -12.80
C ALA A 37 4.20 10.36 -12.03
N PHE A 38 3.25 9.65 -12.63
CA PHE A 38 2.67 8.43 -12.06
C PHE A 38 3.68 7.27 -12.02
N GLN A 39 4.56 7.15 -13.02
CA GLN A 39 5.64 6.15 -13.00
C GLN A 39 6.63 6.40 -11.85
N TRP A 40 7.08 7.64 -11.67
CA TRP A 40 7.92 8.02 -10.53
C TRP A 40 7.22 7.83 -9.19
N LEU A 41 5.92 8.15 -9.13
CA LEU A 41 5.09 7.88 -7.95
C LEU A 41 5.04 6.39 -7.65
N GLY A 42 4.91 5.54 -8.68
CA GLY A 42 4.93 4.09 -8.54
C GLY A 42 6.26 3.54 -8.05
N VAL A 43 7.38 4.03 -8.60
CA VAL A 43 8.73 3.67 -8.12
C VAL A 43 8.88 4.07 -6.65
N PHE A 44 8.49 5.29 -6.28
CA PHE A 44 8.52 5.76 -4.90
C PHE A 44 7.64 4.90 -3.98
N LEU A 45 6.45 4.52 -4.43
CA LEU A 45 5.55 3.64 -3.69
C LEU A 45 6.21 2.27 -3.46
N VAL A 46 6.74 1.64 -4.50
CA VAL A 46 7.43 0.34 -4.39
C VAL A 46 8.60 0.42 -3.41
N VAL A 47 9.46 1.43 -3.54
CA VAL A 47 10.63 1.61 -2.66
C VAL A 47 10.20 1.83 -1.21
N SER A 48 9.21 2.69 -0.96
CA SER A 48 8.70 2.93 0.40
C SER A 48 8.15 1.65 1.04
N HIS A 49 7.42 0.83 0.27
CA HIS A 49 6.85 -0.43 0.77
C HIS A 49 7.94 -1.46 1.00
N MET A 50 9.00 -1.48 0.18
CA MET A 50 10.19 -2.30 0.40
C MET A 50 10.90 -1.94 1.71
N ILE A 51 11.09 -0.65 1.98
CA ILE A 51 11.68 -0.16 3.23
C ILE A 51 10.80 -0.54 4.43
N GLU A 52 9.48 -0.39 4.33
CA GLU A 52 8.55 -0.83 5.39
C GLU A 52 8.66 -2.34 5.64
N ILE A 53 8.71 -3.16 4.59
CA ILE A 53 8.90 -4.60 4.72
C ILE A 53 10.22 -4.89 5.43
N LEU A 54 11.33 -4.24 5.09
CA LEU A 54 12.63 -4.45 5.75
C LEU A 54 12.60 -4.06 7.23
N LEU A 55 11.97 -2.93 7.56
CA LEU A 55 11.83 -2.43 8.95
C LEU A 55 10.92 -3.32 9.80
N PHE A 56 9.85 -3.86 9.21
CA PHE A 56 8.85 -4.67 9.92
C PHE A 56 8.99 -6.18 9.67
N HIS A 57 10.02 -6.63 8.94
CA HIS A 57 10.21 -8.03 8.55
C HIS A 57 10.26 -8.98 9.76
N LYS A 58 10.83 -8.52 10.89
CA LYS A 58 10.92 -9.27 12.15
C LYS A 58 9.56 -9.57 12.78
N ARG A 59 8.48 -8.90 12.35
CA ARG A 59 7.12 -9.06 12.87
C ARG A 59 6.19 -9.82 11.92
N MET A 60 6.62 -10.09 10.69
CA MET A 60 5.82 -10.81 9.68
C MET A 60 5.99 -12.31 9.87
N ARG A 61 4.88 -13.04 10.03
CA ARG A 61 4.89 -14.48 10.35
C ARG A 61 4.71 -15.37 9.11
N GLY A 62 4.38 -14.80 7.93
CA GLY A 62 4.27 -15.56 6.69
C GLY A 62 4.21 -14.71 5.41
N PRO A 63 4.29 -15.34 4.21
CA PRO A 63 4.37 -14.66 2.91
C PRO A 63 3.13 -13.81 2.57
N GLY A 64 1.97 -14.10 3.16
CA GLY A 64 0.77 -13.27 3.01
C GLY A 64 0.89 -11.89 3.67
N ASP A 65 1.66 -11.77 4.76
CA ASP A 65 1.93 -10.48 5.42
C ASP A 65 2.85 -9.61 4.58
N TYR A 66 3.76 -10.22 3.79
CA TYR A 66 4.62 -9.52 2.85
C TYR A 66 3.81 -8.92 1.69
N LEU A 67 2.93 -9.71 1.06
CA LEU A 67 2.07 -9.25 -0.03
C LEU A 67 1.14 -8.12 0.42
N LEU A 68 0.53 -8.26 1.60
CA LEU A 68 -0.37 -7.25 2.13
C LEU A 68 0.37 -5.98 2.56
N THR A 69 1.61 -6.08 3.04
CA THR A 69 2.46 -4.90 3.29
C THR A 69 2.92 -4.27 1.99
N MET A 70 3.13 -5.05 0.94
CA MET A 70 3.46 -4.53 -0.39
C MET A 70 2.27 -3.86 -1.09
N LEU A 71 1.04 -4.25 -0.74
CA LEU A 71 -0.21 -3.68 -1.27
C LEU A 71 -0.75 -2.51 -0.41
N PHE A 72 -0.51 -2.50 0.89
CA PHE A 72 -1.14 -1.56 1.83
C PHE A 72 -0.19 -0.93 2.86
N GLY A 73 1.09 -1.27 2.86
CA GLY A 73 2.08 -0.78 3.81
C GLY A 73 1.73 -1.07 5.28
N ALA A 74 2.19 -0.21 6.19
CA ALA A 74 1.93 -0.30 7.64
C ALA A 74 0.44 -0.23 8.05
N LEU A 75 -0.48 0.06 7.14
CA LEU A 75 -1.92 0.09 7.41
C LEU A 75 -2.45 -1.29 7.85
N GLN A 76 -1.87 -2.37 7.31
CA GLN A 76 -2.29 -3.72 7.66
C GLN A 76 -1.81 -4.13 9.06
N LEU A 77 -0.59 -3.74 9.43
CA LEU A 77 -0.02 -3.92 10.78
C LEU A 77 -0.84 -3.17 11.84
N LYS A 78 -1.36 -1.96 11.53
CA LYS A 78 -2.28 -1.23 12.43
C LYS A 78 -3.62 -1.95 12.59
N THR A 79 -4.17 -2.58 11.55
CA THR A 79 -5.40 -3.39 11.67
C THR A 79 -5.20 -4.57 12.64
N ILE A 80 -4.11 -5.32 12.51
CA ILE A 80 -3.85 -6.50 13.36
C ILE A 80 -3.63 -6.09 14.83
N ARG A 81 -2.94 -4.96 15.07
CA ARG A 81 -2.70 -4.45 16.44
C ARG A 81 -3.97 -3.99 17.16
N ILE A 82 -4.98 -3.54 16.42
CA ILE A 82 -6.27 -3.12 16.99
C ILE A 82 -7.14 -4.35 17.33
N SER A 83 -7.05 -5.42 16.53
CA SER A 83 -7.83 -6.63 16.74
C SER A 83 -7.33 -7.53 17.87
N GLY A 84 -6.04 -7.45 18.24
CA GLY A 84 -5.44 -8.25 19.32
C GLY A 84 -5.53 -7.63 20.72
N ARG A 85 -6.37 -6.60 20.90
CA ARG A 85 -6.61 -5.90 22.18
C ARG A 85 -8.08 -5.99 22.64
N GLY A 86 -8.77 -7.03 22.18
CA GLY A 86 -10.09 -7.44 22.67
C GLY A 86 -9.94 -8.62 23.61
#